data_AF-A0A0G0BX67-F1
#
_entry.id   AF-A0A0G0BX67-F1
#
_cell.length_a   1.000
_cell.length_b   1.000
_cell.length_c   1.000
_cell.angle_alpha   90.00
_cell.angle_beta   90.00
_cell.angle_gamma   90.00
#
_symmetry.space_group_name_H-M   'P 1'
#
loop_
_entity.id
_entity.type
_entity.pdbx_description
1 polymer ?
#
loop_
_entity_poly.entity_id
_entity_poly.type
_entity_poly.pdbx_seq_one_letter_code
_entity_poly.pdbx_strand_id
1 'polypeptide(L)'
;MCEFDANDIGLIELTENINLPYLSLIDQNTYKNILNKNGLILGWGSTDLKNTSPDVLQQGKVIIKEFSKNVVSLNSDKFYKTYLMSFYNDTGQIVNSGDSGGPLFFYQSGKYYLTGISVGGDFISDLTNYKAFYKNVYEYLPWIQKVTGIKPGQGTFAGKPPDWITPTITPKSTLTPTPVNRDR
;
A
#
# COMPACT_ATOMS: atom_id res chain seq x y z
N MET A 1 -9.93 19.11 5.70
CA MET A 1 -10.01 18.36 4.44
C MET A 1 -8.62 17.85 4.13
N CYS A 2 -8.44 16.59 3.74
CA CYS A 2 -7.17 16.17 3.09
C CYS A 2 -7.01 17.01 1.83
N GLU A 3 -5.95 17.79 1.75
CA GLU A 3 -5.57 18.46 0.52
C GLU A 3 -4.89 17.41 -0.37
N PHE A 4 -5.58 16.99 -1.42
CA PHE A 4 -5.02 16.05 -2.37
C PHE A 4 -4.14 16.82 -3.36
N ASP A 5 -2.82 16.71 -3.23
CA ASP A 5 -1.87 17.11 -4.28
C ASP A 5 -1.65 15.93 -5.23
N ALA A 6 -1.45 16.14 -6.53
CA ALA A 6 -1.02 15.08 -7.43
C ALA A 6 0.44 14.67 -7.19
N ASN A 7 1.29 15.52 -6.62
CA ASN A 7 2.75 15.34 -6.63
C ASN A 7 3.41 15.32 -5.25
N ASP A 8 2.70 14.84 -4.22
CA ASP A 8 3.28 14.66 -2.88
C ASP A 8 4.27 13.48 -2.82
N ILE A 9 5.42 13.65 -3.45
CA ILE A 9 6.53 12.69 -3.54
C ILE A 9 7.85 13.46 -3.58
N GLY A 10 8.85 12.96 -2.85
CA GLY A 10 10.19 13.56 -2.77
C GLY A 10 11.29 12.52 -2.92
N LEU A 11 12.47 12.98 -3.32
CA LEU A 11 13.72 12.23 -3.29
C LEU A 11 14.69 12.93 -2.36
N ILE A 12 15.40 12.16 -1.54
CA ILE A 12 16.45 12.66 -0.66
C ILE A 12 17.74 11.95 -1.07
N GLU A 13 18.76 12.73 -1.40
CA GLU A 13 20.11 12.24 -1.66
C GLU A 13 20.90 12.22 -0.35
N LEU A 14 21.52 11.08 -0.05
CA LEU A 14 22.40 10.97 1.12
C LEU A 14 23.73 11.64 0.81
N THR A 15 24.35 12.24 1.82
CA THR A 15 25.68 12.86 1.69
C THR A 15 26.78 11.84 1.44
N GLU A 16 26.53 10.58 1.81
CA GLU A 16 27.46 9.46 1.64
C GLU A 16 26.74 8.24 1.09
N ASN A 17 27.49 7.45 0.32
CA ASN A 17 26.99 6.17 -0.19
C ASN A 17 26.87 5.15 0.93
N ILE A 18 25.72 4.52 1.05
CA ILE A 18 25.50 3.39 1.96
C ILE A 18 25.62 2.08 1.19
N ASN A 19 26.34 1.10 1.74
CA ASN A 19 26.45 -0.24 1.19
C ASN A 19 25.52 -1.20 1.96
N LEU A 20 24.22 -1.00 1.83
CA LEU A 20 23.18 -1.82 2.43
C LEU A 20 22.28 -2.44 1.35
N PRO A 21 21.67 -3.61 1.61
CA PRO A 21 20.61 -4.11 0.76
C PRO A 21 19.47 -3.10 0.65
N TYR A 22 18.93 -2.93 -0.56
CA TYR A 22 17.87 -1.98 -0.84
C TYR A 22 16.68 -2.64 -1.53
N LEU A 23 15.50 -2.08 -1.32
CA LEU A 23 14.25 -2.61 -1.86
C LEU A 23 14.12 -2.34 -3.36
N SER A 24 13.33 -3.18 -4.04
CA SER A 24 13.03 -2.94 -5.45
C SER A 24 12.01 -1.81 -5.58
N LEU A 25 12.22 -0.88 -6.51
CA LEU A 25 11.11 -0.10 -7.04
C LEU A 25 10.16 -1.03 -7.80
N ILE A 26 8.86 -0.82 -7.66
CA ILE A 26 7.86 -1.60 -8.38
C ILE A 26 8.09 -1.59 -9.90
N ASP A 27 7.99 -2.75 -10.54
CA ASP A 27 8.07 -2.90 -12.00
C ASP A 27 6.69 -3.18 -12.61
N GLN A 28 6.60 -3.09 -13.95
CA GLN A 28 5.34 -3.26 -14.68
C GLN A 28 4.71 -4.66 -14.51
N ASN A 29 5.52 -5.70 -14.36
CA ASN A 29 5.00 -7.07 -14.20
C ASN A 29 4.39 -7.25 -12.80
N THR A 30 5.04 -6.68 -11.79
CA THR A 30 4.59 -6.67 -10.40
C THR A 30 3.38 -5.77 -10.22
N TYR A 31 3.35 -4.59 -10.84
CA TYR A 31 2.25 -3.64 -10.76
C TYR A 31 0.90 -4.23 -11.19
N LYS A 32 0.89 -5.09 -12.21
CA LYS A 32 -0.34 -5.77 -12.66
C LYS A 32 -0.97 -6.68 -11.60
N ASN A 33 -0.21 -7.05 -10.56
CA ASN A 33 -0.61 -8.03 -9.56
C ASN A 33 -0.93 -7.43 -8.18
N ILE A 34 -0.77 -6.12 -7.98
CA ILE A 34 -0.87 -5.53 -6.63
C ILE A 34 -2.31 -5.42 -6.12
N LEU A 35 -3.28 -5.21 -7.02
CA LEU A 35 -4.64 -4.86 -6.63
C LEU A 35 -5.35 -6.06 -5.98
N ASN A 36 -6.10 -5.77 -4.92
CA ASN A 36 -6.79 -6.74 -4.07
C ASN A 36 -5.86 -7.79 -3.45
N LYS A 37 -4.59 -7.44 -3.24
CA LYS A 37 -3.60 -8.28 -2.53
C LYS A 37 -3.11 -7.61 -1.25
N ASN A 38 -2.43 -8.41 -0.44
CA ASN A 38 -1.84 -7.96 0.81
C ASN A 38 -0.68 -7.00 0.53
N GLY A 39 -0.77 -5.81 1.11
CA GLY A 39 0.33 -4.86 1.25
C GLY A 39 0.85 -4.84 2.69
N LEU A 40 2.11 -4.47 2.84
CA LEU A 40 2.76 -4.26 4.12
C LEU A 40 3.04 -2.77 4.31
N ILE A 41 2.56 -2.24 5.42
CA ILE A 41 2.90 -0.90 5.90
C ILE A 41 3.79 -1.04 7.14
N LEU A 42 4.75 -0.13 7.29
CA LEU A 42 5.64 -0.03 8.44
C LEU A 42 5.67 1.43 8.91
N GLY A 43 5.67 1.67 10.21
CA GLY A 43 5.76 3.03 10.73
C GLY A 43 5.70 3.16 12.26
N TRP A 44 5.87 4.40 12.72
CA TRP A 44 5.76 4.84 14.11
C TRP A 44 4.62 5.86 14.30
N GLY A 45 3.74 5.97 13.30
CA GLY A 45 2.55 6.78 13.40
C GLY A 45 1.57 6.24 14.43
N SER A 46 0.57 7.07 14.72
CA SER A 46 -0.41 6.79 15.74
C SER A 46 -1.20 5.52 15.44
N THR A 47 -1.22 4.57 16.39
CA THR A 47 -1.92 3.29 16.21
C THR A 47 -3.38 3.35 16.62
N ASP A 48 -3.83 4.49 17.17
CA ASP A 48 -5.18 4.70 17.64
C ASP A 48 -5.72 6.08 17.23
N LEU A 49 -7.02 6.26 17.46
CA LEU A 49 -7.70 7.56 17.28
C LEU A 49 -7.34 8.59 18.35
N LYS A 50 -6.55 8.21 19.37
CA LYS A 50 -6.10 9.09 20.45
C LYS A 50 -4.74 9.73 20.14
N ASN A 51 -4.19 9.48 18.96
CA ASN A 51 -2.91 9.96 18.48
C ASN A 51 -1.72 9.52 19.36
N THR A 52 -1.78 8.30 19.89
CA THR A 52 -0.65 7.73 20.63
C THR A 52 0.34 7.10 19.65
N SER A 53 1.56 7.65 19.57
CA SER A 53 2.65 7.06 18.79
C SER A 53 3.43 6.02 19.60
N PRO A 54 3.74 4.85 19.01
CA PRO A 54 4.52 3.81 19.66
C PRO A 54 6.02 4.09 19.61
N ASP A 55 6.75 3.65 20.65
CA ASP A 55 8.21 3.76 20.71
C ASP A 55 8.93 2.72 19.82
N VAL A 56 8.22 1.68 19.39
CA VAL A 56 8.75 0.59 18.58
C VAL A 56 8.06 0.56 17.21
N LEU A 57 8.82 0.18 16.18
CA LEU A 57 8.31 0.10 14.81
C LEU A 57 7.13 -0.87 14.75
N GLN A 58 6.02 -0.40 14.17
CA GLN A 58 4.84 -1.23 13.92
C GLN A 58 4.84 -1.77 12.49
N GLN A 59 4.10 -2.85 12.32
CA GLN A 59 3.80 -3.41 11.00
C GLN A 59 2.31 -3.72 10.86
N GLY A 60 1.76 -3.44 9.68
CA GLY A 60 0.34 -3.65 9.39
C GLY A 60 0.10 -4.32 8.05
N LYS A 61 -0.95 -5.14 7.99
CA LYS A 61 -1.49 -5.70 6.75
C LYS A 61 -2.58 -4.78 6.20
N VAL A 62 -2.49 -4.43 4.94
CA VAL A 62 -3.59 -3.75 4.22
C VAL A 62 -3.97 -4.52 2.95
N ILE A 63 -5.17 -4.28 2.43
CA ILE A 63 -5.51 -4.72 1.06
C ILE A 63 -5.32 -3.52 0.14
N ILE A 64 -4.45 -3.67 -0.86
CA ILE A 64 -4.16 -2.62 -1.84
C ILE A 64 -5.36 -2.51 -2.79
N LYS A 65 -5.92 -1.31 -2.92
CA LYS A 65 -7.06 -1.02 -3.79
C LYS A 65 -6.73 0.12 -4.73
N GLU A 66 -7.38 0.11 -5.89
CA GLU A 66 -7.32 1.21 -6.83
C GLU A 66 -8.03 2.42 -6.25
N PHE A 67 -7.48 3.61 -6.49
CA PHE A 67 -8.14 4.85 -6.11
C PHE A 67 -9.22 5.22 -7.14
N SER A 68 -10.45 5.39 -6.68
CA SER A 68 -11.62 5.58 -7.55
C SER A 68 -12.36 6.88 -7.28
N LYS A 69 -13.01 7.40 -8.32
CA LYS A 69 -13.89 8.59 -8.27
C LYS A 69 -15.07 8.47 -7.29
N ASN A 70 -15.44 7.25 -6.91
CA ASN A 70 -16.50 7.01 -5.94
C ASN A 70 -16.04 7.29 -4.50
N VAL A 71 -14.74 7.48 -4.29
CA VAL A 71 -14.14 7.73 -2.98
C VAL A 71 -13.94 9.22 -2.74
N VAL A 72 -13.35 9.93 -3.70
CA VAL A 72 -13.26 11.39 -3.70
C VAL A 72 -13.50 11.87 -5.12
N SER A 73 -14.32 12.90 -5.31
CA SER A 73 -14.46 13.55 -6.61
C SER A 73 -13.29 14.50 -6.82
N LEU A 74 -12.44 14.19 -7.79
CA LEU A 74 -11.26 14.97 -8.17
C LEU A 74 -11.36 15.41 -9.62
N ASN A 75 -10.62 16.48 -9.94
CA ASN A 75 -10.78 17.24 -11.18
C ASN A 75 -10.33 16.49 -12.46
N SER A 76 -9.64 15.33 -12.37
CA SER A 76 -9.22 14.58 -13.57
C SER A 76 -8.95 13.08 -13.34
N ASP A 77 -9.11 12.28 -14.40
CA ASP A 77 -8.80 10.84 -14.38
C ASP A 77 -7.31 10.54 -14.12
N LYS A 78 -6.44 11.45 -14.58
CA LYS A 78 -5.00 11.36 -14.33
C LYS A 78 -4.68 11.46 -12.84
N PHE A 79 -5.48 12.21 -12.09
CA PHE A 79 -5.33 12.34 -10.65
C PHE A 79 -5.61 11.02 -9.93
N TYR A 80 -6.67 10.29 -10.31
CA TYR A 80 -7.03 9.03 -9.66
C TYR A 80 -5.90 8.00 -9.72
N LYS A 81 -5.17 7.92 -10.84
CA LYS A 81 -4.06 6.97 -11.01
C LYS A 81 -2.87 7.25 -10.10
N THR A 82 -2.69 8.50 -9.68
CA THR A 82 -1.57 8.92 -8.81
C THR A 82 -1.71 8.40 -7.38
N TYR A 83 -2.86 7.78 -7.05
CA TYR A 83 -3.16 7.25 -5.72
C TYR A 83 -3.48 5.75 -5.75
N LEU A 84 -3.15 5.10 -4.64
CA LEU A 84 -3.68 3.82 -4.18
C LEU A 84 -4.42 4.05 -2.87
N MET A 85 -5.23 3.08 -2.44
CA MET A 85 -5.91 3.15 -1.15
C MET A 85 -5.97 1.80 -0.44
N SER A 86 -6.38 1.83 0.82
CA SER A 86 -6.82 0.66 1.59
C SER A 86 -7.96 1.04 2.51
N PHE A 87 -8.84 0.09 2.82
CA PHE A 87 -9.95 0.29 3.74
C PHE A 87 -9.64 -0.32 5.12
N TYR A 88 -10.02 0.38 6.18
CA TYR A 88 -9.94 -0.16 7.53
C TYR A 88 -10.74 -1.48 7.66
N ASN A 89 -11.96 -1.52 7.13
CA ASN A 89 -12.82 -2.71 7.21
C ASN A 89 -12.23 -3.98 6.60
N ASP A 90 -11.26 -3.87 5.68
CA ASP A 90 -10.64 -5.04 5.07
C ASP A 90 -9.69 -5.76 6.04
N THR A 91 -9.11 -5.06 7.02
CA THR A 91 -7.97 -5.58 7.81
C THR A 91 -7.91 -5.13 9.27
N GLY A 92 -8.72 -4.16 9.66
CA GLY A 92 -8.65 -3.48 10.96
C GLY A 92 -7.41 -2.61 11.15
N GLN A 93 -6.67 -2.31 10.09
CA GLN A 93 -5.44 -1.50 10.16
C GLN A 93 -5.69 -0.06 9.72
N ILE A 94 -5.02 0.87 10.39
CA ILE A 94 -5.01 2.29 10.06
C ILE A 94 -3.59 2.72 9.72
N VAL A 95 -3.48 3.73 8.86
CA VAL A 95 -2.28 4.56 8.67
C VAL A 95 -2.66 5.94 9.15
N ASN A 96 -1.98 6.50 10.13
CA ASN A 96 -2.41 7.74 10.77
C ASN A 96 -1.25 8.75 10.87
N SER A 97 -1.46 9.84 11.61
CA SER A 97 -0.48 10.88 11.90
C SER A 97 0.86 10.27 12.32
N GLY A 98 1.94 10.70 11.67
CA GLY A 98 3.30 10.21 11.91
C GLY A 98 3.76 9.09 10.96
N ASP A 99 2.86 8.52 10.16
CA ASP A 99 3.24 7.56 9.10
C ASP A 99 3.44 8.24 7.73
N SER A 100 3.18 9.54 7.56
CA SER A 100 3.31 10.23 6.27
C SER A 100 4.74 10.12 5.70
N GLY A 101 4.85 9.81 4.41
CA GLY A 101 6.12 9.49 3.74
C GLY A 101 6.57 8.04 3.93
N GLY A 102 5.91 7.29 4.80
CA GLY A 102 6.16 5.87 5.06
C GLY A 102 5.85 4.96 3.86
N PRO A 103 6.41 3.74 3.85
CA PRO A 103 6.29 2.86 2.71
C PRO A 103 5.04 1.97 2.74
N LEU A 104 4.45 1.76 1.56
CA LEU A 104 3.58 0.63 1.25
C LEU A 104 4.35 -0.36 0.38
N PHE A 105 4.59 -1.56 0.89
CA PHE A 105 5.27 -2.63 0.19
C PHE A 105 4.33 -3.69 -0.36
N PHE A 106 4.72 -4.29 -1.49
CA PHE A 106 4.13 -5.50 -2.01
C PHE A 106 5.20 -6.59 -2.12
N TYR A 107 4.89 -7.80 -1.66
CA TYR A 107 5.80 -8.93 -1.76
C TYR A 107 5.43 -9.83 -2.93
N GLN A 108 6.40 -10.09 -3.81
CA GLN A 108 6.23 -11.00 -4.94
C GLN A 108 7.54 -11.73 -5.22
N SER A 109 7.47 -13.04 -5.43
CA SER A 109 8.59 -13.87 -5.91
C SER A 109 9.91 -13.67 -5.14
N GLY A 110 9.86 -13.63 -3.80
CA GLY A 110 11.06 -13.51 -2.96
C GLY A 110 11.52 -12.09 -2.69
N LYS A 111 10.85 -11.07 -3.25
CA LYS A 111 11.26 -9.67 -3.16
C LYS A 111 10.13 -8.78 -2.66
N TYR A 112 10.53 -7.73 -1.95
CA TYR A 112 9.69 -6.60 -1.63
C TYR A 112 9.85 -5.50 -2.66
N TYR A 113 8.71 -4.93 -3.05
CA TYR A 113 8.61 -3.81 -3.96
C TYR A 113 7.99 -2.62 -3.23
N LEU A 114 8.62 -1.44 -3.35
CA LEU A 114 8.03 -0.19 -2.95
C LEU A 114 6.93 0.17 -3.95
N THR A 115 5.69 0.08 -3.51
CA THR A 115 4.48 0.22 -4.34
C THR A 115 3.78 1.54 -4.08
N GLY A 116 3.80 2.01 -2.84
CA GLY A 116 3.24 3.31 -2.50
C GLY A 116 3.95 4.04 -1.37
N ILE A 117 3.61 5.31 -1.21
CA ILE A 117 4.10 6.19 -0.14
C ILE A 117 2.87 6.72 0.61
N SER A 118 2.77 6.50 1.91
CA SER A 118 1.63 6.96 2.71
C SER A 118 1.55 8.48 2.71
N VAL A 119 0.34 8.99 2.45
CA VAL A 119 0.05 10.43 2.46
C VAL A 119 -0.78 10.79 3.70
N GLY A 120 -1.67 9.88 4.10
CA GLY A 120 -2.59 10.02 5.22
C GLY A 120 -3.86 9.21 4.99
N GLY A 121 -4.94 9.54 5.70
CA GLY A 121 -6.24 8.91 5.51
C GLY A 121 -7.40 9.85 5.81
N ASP A 122 -8.62 9.34 5.64
CA ASP A 122 -9.83 10.10 5.94
C ASP A 122 -9.86 10.51 7.42
N PHE A 123 -9.85 11.81 7.71
CA PHE A 123 -9.96 12.37 9.08
C PHE A 123 -11.36 12.23 9.70
N ILE A 124 -12.14 11.23 9.27
CA ILE A 124 -13.50 11.00 9.77
C ILE A 124 -13.41 10.34 11.15
N SER A 125 -14.17 10.83 12.12
CA SER A 125 -14.25 10.32 13.50
C SER A 125 -14.86 8.92 13.64
N ASP A 126 -15.10 8.23 12.52
CA ASP A 126 -15.72 6.92 12.43
C ASP A 126 -14.85 6.01 11.54
N LEU A 127 -14.31 4.96 12.16
CA LEU A 127 -13.48 3.96 11.49
C LEU A 127 -14.26 3.09 10.51
N THR A 128 -15.60 3.07 10.61
CA THR A 128 -16.49 2.22 9.79
C THR A 128 -16.32 2.47 8.29
N ASN A 129 -15.77 3.61 7.87
CA ASN A 129 -15.44 3.87 6.46
C ASN A 129 -14.06 4.49 6.25
N TYR A 130 -13.14 4.27 7.20
CA TYR A 130 -11.80 4.83 7.15
C TYR A 130 -11.01 4.28 5.96
N LYS A 131 -10.33 5.20 5.27
CA LYS A 131 -9.50 4.93 4.10
C LYS A 131 -8.14 5.52 4.32
N ALA A 132 -7.10 4.73 4.09
CA ALA A 132 -5.75 5.23 3.95
C ALA A 132 -5.42 5.43 2.48
N PHE A 133 -4.65 6.48 2.19
CA PHE A 133 -4.24 6.86 0.85
C PHE A 133 -2.72 6.78 0.73
N TYR A 134 -2.27 6.36 -0.45
CA TYR A 134 -0.86 6.25 -0.78
C TYR A 134 -0.62 6.83 -2.16
N LYS A 135 0.53 7.46 -2.37
CA LYS A 135 1.01 7.77 -3.72
C LYS A 135 1.40 6.51 -4.45
N ASN A 136 0.94 6.38 -5.68
CA ASN A 136 1.24 5.25 -6.53
C ASN A 136 2.64 5.40 -7.15
N VAL A 137 3.65 4.76 -6.57
CA VAL A 137 5.06 4.90 -7.00
C VAL A 137 5.26 4.53 -8.47
N TYR A 138 4.44 3.60 -8.99
CA TYR A 138 4.50 3.19 -10.40
C TYR A 138 4.32 4.37 -11.37
N GLU A 139 3.44 5.32 -11.07
CA GLU A 139 3.18 6.47 -11.94
C GLU A 139 4.34 7.48 -11.97
N TYR A 140 5.25 7.43 -10.99
CA TYR A 140 6.39 8.34 -10.89
C TYR A 140 7.72 7.72 -11.34
N LEU A 141 7.73 6.43 -11.73
CA LEU A 141 8.95 5.75 -12.20
C LEU A 141 9.70 6.52 -13.31
N PRO A 142 9.04 7.14 -14.32
CA PRO A 142 9.76 7.93 -15.32
C PRO A 142 10.52 9.12 -14.72
N TRP A 143 9.94 9.80 -13.72
CA TRP A 143 10.60 10.90 -13.02
C TRP A 143 11.74 10.40 -12.13
N ILE A 144 11.50 9.35 -11.34
CA ILE A 144 12.53 8.75 -10.48
C ILE A 144 13.73 8.31 -11.32
N GLN A 145 13.49 7.60 -12.43
CA GLN A 145 14.54 7.14 -13.32
C GLN A 145 15.29 8.31 -13.98
N LYS A 146 14.58 9.37 -14.38
CA LYS A 146 15.20 10.58 -14.94
C LYS A 146 16.15 11.26 -13.96
N VAL A 147 15.77 11.36 -12.69
CA VAL A 147 16.56 12.06 -11.66
C VAL A 147 17.69 11.20 -11.12
N THR A 148 17.45 9.90 -10.91
CA THR A 148 18.38 9.02 -10.15
C THR A 148 19.10 7.99 -11.02
N GLY A 149 18.61 7.71 -12.23
CA GLY A 149 19.07 6.58 -13.06
C GLY A 149 18.63 5.20 -12.56
N ILE A 150 17.96 5.10 -11.41
CA ILE A 150 17.49 3.82 -10.83
C ILE A 150 16.40 3.24 -11.72
N LYS A 151 16.53 1.94 -12.02
CA LYS A 151 15.56 1.19 -12.83
C LYS A 151 14.63 0.35 -11.93
N PRO A 152 13.36 0.15 -12.33
CA PRO A 152 12.45 -0.76 -11.64
C PRO A 152 13.00 -2.19 -11.46
N GLY A 153 12.62 -2.85 -10.37
CA GLY A 153 12.93 -4.27 -10.11
C GLY A 153 14.38 -4.59 -9.71
N GLN A 154 15.26 -3.60 -9.61
CA GLN A 154 16.71 -3.79 -9.36
C GLN A 154 17.11 -3.90 -7.88
N GLY A 155 16.16 -4.11 -6.97
CA GLY A 155 16.45 -4.26 -5.53
C GLY A 155 17.25 -5.51 -5.18
N THR A 156 18.13 -5.38 -4.20
CA THR A 156 18.99 -6.44 -3.65
C THR A 156 18.44 -7.03 -2.35
N PHE A 157 17.54 -6.34 -1.66
CA PHE A 157 16.90 -6.85 -0.46
C PHE A 157 16.01 -8.06 -0.78
N ALA A 158 16.34 -9.19 -0.17
CA ALA A 158 15.52 -10.38 -0.14
C ALA A 158 15.06 -10.60 1.31
N GLY A 159 13.75 -10.77 1.51
CA GLY A 159 13.16 -10.94 2.83
C GLY A 159 12.10 -12.02 2.82
N LYS A 160 11.75 -12.52 4.00
CA LYS A 160 10.55 -13.33 4.17
C LYS A 160 9.42 -12.42 4.57
N PRO A 161 8.22 -12.59 4.00
CA PRO A 161 7.13 -11.77 4.38
C PRO A 161 6.51 -12.29 5.69
N PRO A 162 5.81 -11.44 6.46
CA PRO A 162 4.98 -11.90 7.57
C PRO A 162 4.03 -13.03 7.15
N ASP A 163 3.66 -13.89 8.09
CA ASP A 163 2.90 -15.12 7.82
C ASP A 163 1.59 -14.87 7.04
N TRP A 164 1.00 -13.69 7.20
CA TRP A 164 -0.23 -13.27 6.52
C TRP A 164 -0.06 -12.83 5.05
N ILE A 165 1.16 -12.69 4.53
CA ILE A 165 1.45 -12.33 3.13
C ILE A 165 1.59 -13.57 2.24
N THR A 166 1.63 -14.77 2.82
CA THR A 166 1.71 -16.02 2.05
C THR A 166 0.57 -16.07 1.02
N PRO A 167 0.83 -16.27 -0.29
CA PRO A 167 -0.22 -16.38 -1.27
C PRO A 167 -1.04 -17.64 -0.97
N THR A 168 -2.24 -17.45 -0.44
CA THR A 168 -3.24 -18.50 -0.37
C THR A 168 -3.69 -18.82 -1.81
N ILE A 169 -2.92 -19.65 -2.52
CA ILE A 169 -3.45 -20.40 -3.66
C ILE A 169 -4.21 -21.58 -3.05
N THR A 170 -5.35 -21.30 -2.42
CA THR A 170 -6.34 -22.35 -2.17
C THR A 170 -7.26 -22.37 -3.39
N PRO A 171 -7.31 -23.47 -4.17
CA PRO A 171 -8.32 -23.62 -5.21
C PRO A 171 -9.69 -23.36 -4.59
N LYS A 172 -10.48 -22.50 -5.24
CA LYS A 172 -11.86 -22.21 -4.86
C LYS A 172 -12.59 -23.55 -4.73
N SER A 173 -12.92 -23.95 -3.49
CA SER A 173 -13.83 -25.06 -3.27
C SER A 173 -15.13 -24.70 -3.98
N THR A 174 -15.44 -25.46 -5.04
CA THR A 174 -16.74 -25.46 -5.67
C THR A 174 -17.72 -26.00 -4.64
N LEU A 175 -18.42 -25.09 -3.96
CA LEU A 175 -19.61 -25.47 -3.20
C LEU A 175 -20.66 -25.93 -4.22
N THR A 176 -20.82 -27.24 -4.35
CA THR A 176 -21.98 -27.86 -4.98
C THR A 176 -23.20 -27.52 -4.13
N PRO A 177 -24.28 -26.95 -4.68
CA PRO A 177 -25.48 -26.69 -3.91
C PRO A 177 -26.09 -28.02 -3.43
N THR A 178 -26.29 -28.14 -2.12
CA THR A 178 -27.05 -29.24 -1.52
C THR A 178 -28.53 -29.09 -1.90
N PRO A 179 -29.23 -30.14 -2.35
CA PRO A 179 -30.66 -30.05 -2.62
C PRO A 179 -31.40 -29.81 -1.30
N VAL A 180 -32.21 -28.76 -1.23
CA VAL A 180 -33.15 -28.57 -0.13
C VAL A 180 -34.30 -29.54 -0.34
N ASN A 181 -34.35 -30.60 0.46
CA ASN A 181 -35.52 -31.46 0.54
C ASN A 181 -36.59 -30.74 1.37
N ARG A 182 -37.66 -30.26 0.73
CA ARG A 182 -38.87 -29.78 1.42
C ARG A 182 -39.83 -30.95 1.56
N ASP A 183 -39.81 -31.58 2.72
CA ASP A 183 -40.93 -32.39 3.20
C ASP A 183 -41.06 -32.20 4.72
N ARG A 184 -41.99 -31.31 5.09
CA ARG A 184 -43.00 -31.40 6.17
C ARG A 184 -43.61 -30.02 6.43
#